data_AF-A0A2V3HR76-F1
#
_entry.id   AF-A0A2V3HR76-F1
#
_cell.length_a   1.000
_cell.length_b   1.000
_cell.length_c   1.000
_cell.angle_alpha   90.00
_cell.angle_beta   90.00
_cell.angle_gamma   90.00
#
_symmetry.space_group_name_H-M   'P 1'
#
loop_
_entity.id
_entity.type
_entity.pdbx_description
1 polymer ?
#
loop_
_entity_poly.entity_id
_entity_poly.type
_entity_poly.pdbx_seq_one_letter_code
_entity_poly.pdbx_strand_id
1 'polypeptide(L)'
;MAVHCPQCEGVVEATAKFCLACGQDFDSQSPVTSTGHDIRQLKDAIRARDDLSMADKFDLIAKVEEGANPIELGIAATADAAEEMATTAPVSKPGVPAGGSGATFTSSPAAAAAVASVSSKTDAWANVLSGKVTISDPQFQSAMKLGMEASHHIHDIAAGGIDEIDLTSDDLRAIPVLKPPKRSFCPKCGSDILSHTNLQWRKWRDHSGEVVQLQVQAAMETALVQASSHYVGAAEGLQARIAELDEEKLTKKIEKKLTKKLTKKITEEIREELETEIRSEAASAGRDVVRTSATTAIRASGKADKGSGKKAPAGLFSAGPAVTKKFEGKKKDKPDWFLKEALETVFDPHGTGKALKGKTILARSSEGNVRVQDVVTIYADKGEEGLSELAWTSPFTRYIIEAYDAC
;
A
#
# COMPACT_ATOMS: atom_id res chain seq x y z
N MET A 1 -34.07 -1.14 -37.00
CA MET A 1 -32.78 -1.44 -37.68
C MET A 1 -31.92 -2.18 -36.66
N ALA A 2 -30.78 -2.75 -37.03
CA ALA A 2 -30.00 -3.53 -36.09
C ALA A 2 -28.57 -2.98 -36.00
N VAL A 3 -27.91 -3.27 -34.89
CA VAL A 3 -26.53 -2.87 -34.64
C VAL A 3 -25.62 -4.00 -35.12
N HIS A 4 -24.43 -3.65 -35.61
CA HIS A 4 -23.52 -4.58 -36.27
C HIS A 4 -22.21 -4.72 -35.50
N CYS A 5 -21.64 -5.93 -35.58
CA CYS A 5 -20.27 -6.16 -35.14
C CYS A 5 -19.31 -5.49 -36.12
N PRO A 6 -18.35 -4.66 -35.66
CA PRO A 6 -17.38 -4.01 -36.54
C PRO A 6 -16.42 -4.98 -37.23
N GLN A 7 -16.30 -6.22 -36.72
CA GLN A 7 -15.34 -7.21 -37.23
C GLN A 7 -15.94 -8.19 -38.24
N CYS A 8 -17.22 -8.55 -38.11
CA CYS A 8 -17.86 -9.57 -38.95
C CYS A 8 -19.22 -9.13 -39.52
N GLU A 9 -19.62 -7.88 -39.30
CA GLU A 9 -20.87 -7.26 -39.75
C GLU A 9 -22.17 -7.96 -39.29
N GLY A 10 -22.02 -8.99 -38.44
CA GLY A 10 -23.12 -9.76 -37.88
C GLY A 10 -24.00 -8.88 -37.01
N VAL A 11 -25.31 -9.13 -37.06
CA VAL A 11 -26.29 -8.44 -36.21
C VAL A 11 -26.05 -8.79 -34.75
N VAL A 12 -25.91 -7.77 -33.93
CA VAL A 12 -25.66 -7.88 -32.49
C VAL A 12 -26.55 -6.93 -31.70
N GLU A 13 -26.78 -7.27 -30.44
CA GLU A 13 -27.51 -6.40 -29.52
C GLU A 13 -26.62 -5.25 -29.06
N ALA A 14 -27.15 -4.04 -28.95
CA ALA A 14 -26.40 -2.84 -28.58
C ALA A 14 -25.77 -2.87 -27.17
N THR A 15 -26.26 -3.78 -26.32
CA THR A 15 -25.80 -4.01 -24.94
C THR A 15 -24.94 -5.26 -24.81
N ALA A 16 -24.71 -6.00 -25.91
CA ALA A 16 -23.87 -7.18 -25.90
C ALA A 16 -22.42 -6.81 -25.53
N LYS A 17 -21.76 -7.68 -24.78
CA LYS A 17 -20.33 -7.56 -24.44
C LYS A 17 -19.41 -8.24 -25.44
N PHE A 18 -19.92 -9.20 -26.19
CA PHE A 18 -19.15 -9.89 -27.22
C PHE A 18 -20.04 -10.27 -28.40
N CYS A 19 -19.45 -10.34 -29.59
CA CYS A 19 -20.13 -10.84 -30.78
C CYS A 19 -20.27 -12.36 -30.71
N LEU A 20 -21.50 -12.86 -30.73
CA LEU A 20 -21.77 -14.30 -30.74
C LEU A 20 -21.31 -15.00 -32.02
N ALA A 21 -21.12 -14.27 -33.11
CA ALA A 21 -20.72 -14.82 -34.40
C ALA A 21 -19.19 -14.95 -34.56
N CYS A 22 -18.41 -13.95 -34.14
CA CYS A 22 -16.96 -13.92 -34.34
C CYS A 22 -16.12 -13.85 -33.06
N GLY A 23 -16.75 -13.72 -31.88
CA GLY A 23 -16.05 -13.64 -30.60
C GLY A 23 -15.39 -12.29 -30.30
N GLN A 24 -15.66 -11.25 -31.10
CA GLN A 24 -15.13 -9.90 -30.87
C GLN A 24 -15.62 -9.33 -29.53
N ASP A 25 -14.69 -8.76 -28.76
CA ASP A 25 -14.97 -8.12 -27.48
C ASP A 25 -15.39 -6.64 -27.67
N PHE A 26 -16.59 -6.32 -27.23
CA PHE A 26 -17.19 -5.01 -27.36
C PHE A 26 -16.74 -4.01 -26.27
N ASP A 27 -15.97 -4.46 -25.28
CA ASP A 27 -15.28 -3.55 -24.35
C ASP A 27 -14.13 -2.80 -25.05
N SER A 28 -13.56 -3.40 -26.10
CA SER A 28 -12.45 -2.82 -26.90
C SER A 28 -12.91 -2.02 -28.12
N GLN A 29 -13.92 -2.51 -28.83
CA GLN A 29 -14.53 -1.86 -29.99
C GLN A 29 -16.03 -2.08 -29.93
N SER A 30 -16.81 -1.04 -29.65
CA SER A 30 -18.23 -1.25 -29.39
C SER A 30 -19.01 -1.56 -30.68
N PRO A 31 -20.24 -2.09 -30.56
CA PRO A 31 -21.08 -2.31 -31.72
C PRO A 31 -21.30 -1.01 -32.52
N VAL A 32 -21.39 -1.13 -33.84
CA VAL A 32 -21.54 0.01 -34.74
C VAL A 32 -22.94 0.07 -35.33
N THR A 33 -23.46 1.27 -35.53
CA THR A 33 -24.71 1.48 -36.28
C THR A 33 -24.54 1.07 -37.75
N SER A 34 -25.65 0.96 -38.50
CA SER A 34 -25.67 0.76 -39.97
C SER A 34 -24.79 1.76 -40.74
N THR A 35 -24.58 2.95 -40.17
CA THR A 35 -23.74 4.02 -40.73
C THR A 35 -22.27 3.95 -40.30
N GLY A 36 -21.86 2.91 -39.56
CA GLY A 36 -20.48 2.69 -39.11
C GLY A 36 -20.07 3.47 -37.85
N HIS A 37 -20.99 4.25 -37.25
CA HIS A 37 -20.70 4.99 -36.03
C HIS A 37 -20.75 4.10 -34.79
N ASP A 38 -19.74 4.22 -33.94
CA ASP A 38 -19.60 3.49 -32.67
C ASP A 38 -20.69 3.93 -31.66
N ILE A 39 -21.41 2.95 -31.11
CA ILE A 39 -22.54 3.22 -30.21
C ILE A 39 -22.11 3.86 -28.89
N ARG A 40 -20.95 3.48 -28.35
CA ARG A 40 -20.45 4.05 -27.10
C ARG A 40 -20.10 5.52 -27.28
N GLN A 41 -19.45 5.85 -28.39
CA GLN A 41 -19.15 7.24 -28.76
C GLN A 41 -20.43 8.06 -28.95
N LEU A 42 -21.45 7.52 -29.60
CA LEU A 42 -22.74 8.20 -29.76
C LEU A 42 -23.44 8.44 -28.42
N LYS A 43 -23.45 7.45 -27.52
CA LYS A 43 -24.02 7.61 -26.17
C LYS A 43 -23.29 8.68 -25.37
N ASP A 44 -21.97 8.74 -25.47
CA ASP A 44 -21.18 9.76 -24.78
C ASP A 44 -21.41 11.15 -25.37
N ALA A 45 -21.55 11.26 -26.69
CA ALA A 45 -21.93 12.51 -27.37
C ALA A 45 -23.32 13.01 -26.95
N ILE A 46 -24.32 12.12 -26.85
CA ILE A 46 -25.68 12.48 -26.39
C ILE A 46 -25.66 12.90 -24.91
N ARG A 47 -24.88 12.24 -24.06
CA ARG A 47 -24.75 12.60 -22.63
C ARG A 47 -24.13 13.98 -22.46
N ALA A 48 -23.12 14.31 -23.26
CA ALA A 48 -22.38 15.58 -23.22
C ALA A 48 -23.15 16.79 -23.75
N ARG A 49 -24.30 16.59 -24.41
CA ARG A 49 -25.13 17.67 -24.96
C ARG A 49 -25.93 18.38 -23.87
N ASP A 50 -25.60 19.63 -23.55
CA ASP A 50 -26.32 20.42 -22.54
C ASP A 50 -27.61 21.05 -23.06
N ASP A 51 -27.87 20.96 -24.37
CA ASP A 51 -29.04 21.50 -25.06
C ASP A 51 -30.28 20.59 -25.00
N LEU A 52 -30.12 19.35 -24.52
CA LEU A 52 -31.18 18.34 -24.43
C LEU A 52 -31.62 18.11 -22.99
N SER A 53 -32.92 17.91 -22.78
CA SER A 53 -33.43 17.47 -21.48
C SER A 53 -32.97 16.04 -21.19
N MET A 54 -32.93 15.65 -19.90
CA MET A 54 -32.57 14.28 -19.52
C MET A 54 -33.50 13.24 -20.18
N ALA A 55 -34.78 13.56 -20.36
CA ALA A 55 -35.73 12.70 -21.06
C ALA A 55 -35.35 12.52 -22.54
N ASP A 56 -35.06 13.62 -23.24
CA ASP A 56 -34.66 13.58 -24.65
C ASP A 56 -33.33 12.84 -24.84
N LYS A 57 -32.41 12.94 -23.87
CA LYS A 57 -31.16 12.15 -23.88
C LYS A 57 -31.43 10.65 -23.78
N PHE A 58 -32.33 10.22 -22.88
CA PHE A 58 -32.68 8.81 -22.77
C PHE A 58 -33.38 8.29 -24.02
N ASP A 59 -34.27 9.09 -24.61
CA ASP A 59 -34.99 8.72 -25.83
C ASP A 59 -34.05 8.62 -27.05
N LEU A 60 -33.06 9.51 -27.16
CA LEU A 60 -32.06 9.45 -28.22
C LEU A 60 -31.10 8.27 -28.02
N ILE A 61 -30.70 7.96 -26.79
CA ILE A 61 -29.88 6.77 -26.48
C ILE A 61 -30.64 5.49 -26.86
N ALA A 62 -31.93 5.39 -26.51
CA ALA A 62 -32.75 4.24 -26.86
C ALA A 62 -32.85 4.07 -28.39
N LYS A 63 -33.10 5.15 -29.13
CA LYS A 63 -33.15 5.11 -30.61
C LYS A 63 -31.82 4.66 -31.23
N VAL A 64 -30.69 5.10 -30.68
CA VAL A 64 -29.36 4.67 -31.15
C VAL A 64 -29.09 3.20 -30.80
N GLU A 65 -29.53 2.71 -29.64
CA GLU A 65 -29.45 1.30 -29.26
C GLU A 65 -30.35 0.39 -30.13
N GLU A 66 -31.47 0.91 -30.61
CA GLU A 66 -32.35 0.27 -31.59
C GLU A 66 -31.83 0.39 -33.05
N GLY A 67 -30.63 0.94 -33.23
CA GLY A 67 -29.96 1.03 -34.52
C GLY A 67 -30.50 2.11 -35.45
N ALA A 68 -31.13 3.17 -34.92
CA ALA A 68 -31.53 4.32 -35.73
C ALA A 68 -30.31 5.08 -36.28
N ASN A 69 -30.45 5.68 -37.47
CA ASN A 69 -29.37 6.38 -38.15
C ASN A 69 -28.97 7.65 -37.35
N PRO A 70 -27.73 7.74 -36.83
CA PRO A 70 -27.29 8.88 -36.00
C PRO A 70 -27.20 10.20 -36.77
N ILE A 71 -27.07 10.14 -38.10
CA ILE A 71 -27.09 11.30 -39.00
C ILE A 71 -28.50 11.89 -39.10
N GLU A 72 -29.52 11.04 -39.25
CA GLU A 72 -30.94 11.48 -39.28
C GLU A 72 -31.39 12.01 -37.91
N LEU A 73 -30.79 11.51 -36.84
CA LEU A 73 -31.02 11.99 -35.47
C LEU A 73 -30.26 13.29 -35.15
N GLY A 74 -29.46 13.82 -36.09
CA GLY A 74 -28.67 15.04 -35.89
C GLY A 74 -27.58 14.91 -34.81
N ILE A 75 -27.13 13.68 -34.52
CA ILE A 75 -26.08 13.39 -33.54
C ILE A 75 -24.70 13.32 -34.23
N ALA A 76 -24.66 12.83 -35.46
CA ALA A 76 -23.46 12.74 -36.28
C ALA A 76 -23.57 13.61 -37.53
N ALA A 77 -22.47 14.27 -37.88
CA ALA A 77 -22.37 15.04 -39.12
C ALA A 77 -21.98 14.10 -40.28
N THR A 78 -22.42 14.43 -41.50
CA THR A 78 -21.86 13.79 -42.70
C THR A 78 -20.39 14.22 -42.85
N ALA A 79 -19.57 13.40 -43.50
CA ALA A 79 -18.15 13.68 -43.70
C ALA A 79 -17.88 15.05 -44.36
N ASP A 80 -18.85 15.57 -45.13
CA ASP A 80 -18.77 16.90 -45.77
C ASP A 80 -18.95 18.09 -44.81
N ALA A 81 -19.45 17.88 -43.58
CA ALA A 81 -19.74 18.94 -42.60
C ALA A 81 -18.67 19.07 -41.49
N ALA A 82 -17.68 18.17 -41.44
CA ALA A 82 -16.62 18.17 -40.44
C ALA A 82 -15.53 19.24 -40.67
N GLU A 83 -15.48 19.87 -41.85
CA GLU A 83 -14.48 20.91 -42.16
C GLU A 83 -14.83 22.31 -41.59
N GLU A 84 -16.07 22.58 -41.17
CA GLU A 84 -16.48 23.92 -40.71
C GLU A 84 -16.50 24.14 -39.18
N MET A 85 -16.40 23.10 -38.33
CA MET A 85 -16.56 23.24 -36.87
C MET A 85 -15.25 23.36 -36.06
N ALA A 86 -14.08 23.36 -36.70
CA ALA A 86 -12.79 23.41 -36.00
C ALA A 86 -12.33 24.81 -35.52
N THR A 87 -13.11 25.88 -35.74
CA THR A 87 -12.61 27.27 -35.58
C THR A 87 -13.28 28.14 -34.50
N THR A 88 -14.09 27.61 -33.56
CA THR A 88 -14.69 28.46 -32.51
C THR A 88 -14.57 27.89 -31.09
N ALA A 89 -13.81 28.64 -30.27
CA ALA A 89 -13.40 28.56 -28.86
C ALA A 89 -14.55 28.37 -27.81
N PRO A 90 -14.38 28.40 -26.45
CA PRO A 90 -13.21 28.80 -25.65
C PRO A 90 -12.87 28.03 -24.33
N VAL A 91 -11.73 28.44 -23.77
CA VAL A 91 -11.14 28.13 -22.46
C VAL A 91 -11.97 28.66 -21.28
N SER A 92 -12.08 27.91 -20.17
CA SER A 92 -12.01 28.39 -18.77
C SER A 92 -11.96 27.24 -17.75
N LYS A 93 -10.89 27.17 -16.95
CA LYS A 93 -10.70 26.29 -15.78
C LYS A 93 -11.24 26.94 -14.49
N PRO A 94 -11.52 26.16 -13.44
CA PRO A 94 -11.06 26.47 -12.09
C PRO A 94 -9.79 25.67 -11.75
N GLY A 95 -8.84 26.33 -11.10
CA GLY A 95 -7.47 25.87 -10.92
C GLY A 95 -7.29 24.57 -10.13
N VAL A 96 -6.46 23.69 -10.69
CA VAL A 96 -5.73 22.65 -9.96
C VAL A 96 -4.60 23.34 -9.19
N PRO A 97 -4.38 23.08 -7.89
CA PRO A 97 -3.14 23.50 -7.25
C PRO A 97 -1.99 22.69 -7.87
N ALA A 98 -1.09 23.40 -8.55
CA ALA A 98 0.20 22.86 -8.94
C ALA A 98 1.13 22.87 -7.72
N GLY A 99 1.65 21.70 -7.33
CA GLY A 99 2.76 21.61 -6.39
C GLY A 99 2.77 20.32 -5.58
N GLY A 100 3.69 19.42 -5.91
CA GLY A 100 4.05 18.28 -5.07
C GLY A 100 4.12 16.95 -5.82
N SER A 101 5.24 16.68 -6.48
CA SER A 101 5.64 15.31 -6.79
C SER A 101 5.90 14.56 -5.49
N GLY A 102 4.87 13.90 -4.96
CA GLY A 102 4.95 13.12 -3.73
C GLY A 102 3.76 12.18 -3.64
N ALA A 103 4.01 10.89 -3.95
CA ALA A 103 3.13 9.75 -3.74
C ALA A 103 1.63 10.03 -3.98
N THR A 104 1.23 9.94 -5.25
CA THR A 104 -0.17 9.81 -5.63
C THR A 104 -0.79 8.67 -4.83
N PHE A 105 -1.74 9.01 -3.98
CA PHE A 105 -2.78 8.10 -3.53
C PHE A 105 -3.21 7.29 -4.76
N THR A 106 -3.32 5.97 -4.67
CA THR A 106 -3.87 5.15 -5.75
C THR A 106 -5.39 5.37 -5.87
N SER A 107 -5.88 6.59 -5.60
CA SER A 107 -7.28 6.94 -5.73
C SER A 107 -7.52 7.06 -7.21
N SER A 108 -8.52 6.33 -7.68
CA SER A 108 -9.09 6.65 -8.97
C SER A 108 -9.48 8.14 -8.96
N PRO A 109 -9.31 8.85 -10.09
CA PRO A 109 -9.78 10.23 -10.21
C PRO A 109 -11.25 10.39 -9.79
N ALA A 110 -12.07 9.36 -10.00
CA ALA A 110 -13.45 9.28 -9.54
C ALA A 110 -13.57 9.25 -8.00
N ALA A 111 -12.76 8.44 -7.30
CA ALA A 111 -12.75 8.42 -5.84
C ALA A 111 -12.28 9.77 -5.26
N ALA A 112 -11.26 10.39 -5.87
CA ALA A 112 -10.80 11.71 -5.45
C ALA A 112 -11.87 12.80 -5.66
N ALA A 113 -12.58 12.76 -6.80
CA ALA A 113 -13.68 13.68 -7.07
C ALA A 113 -14.88 13.46 -6.12
N ALA A 114 -15.19 12.22 -5.77
CA ALA A 114 -16.25 11.89 -4.81
C ALA A 114 -15.88 12.35 -3.38
N VAL A 115 -14.62 12.14 -2.96
CA VAL A 115 -14.13 12.67 -1.68
C VAL A 115 -14.26 14.19 -1.69
N ALA A 116 -13.74 14.86 -2.72
CA ALA A 116 -13.77 16.32 -2.82
C ALA A 116 -15.21 16.87 -2.82
N SER A 117 -16.17 16.24 -3.52
CA SER A 117 -17.54 16.75 -3.59
C SER A 117 -18.30 16.66 -2.27
N VAL A 118 -18.01 15.66 -1.45
CA VAL A 118 -18.62 15.48 -0.13
C VAL A 118 -17.86 16.27 0.94
N SER A 119 -16.53 16.26 0.91
CA SER A 119 -15.68 16.91 1.90
C SER A 119 -15.60 18.42 1.71
N SER A 120 -15.81 18.96 0.50
CA SER A 120 -15.61 20.39 0.21
C SER A 120 -16.42 21.34 1.09
N LYS A 121 -17.51 20.84 1.68
CA LYS A 121 -18.40 21.61 2.56
C LYS A 121 -18.05 21.49 4.04
N THR A 122 -16.98 20.77 4.39
CA THR A 122 -16.58 20.48 5.77
C THR A 122 -15.40 21.35 6.20
N ASP A 123 -15.36 21.68 7.49
CA ASP A 123 -14.23 22.42 8.09
C ASP A 123 -12.90 21.66 7.98
N ALA A 124 -12.96 20.32 7.94
CA ALA A 124 -11.81 19.47 7.70
C ALA A 124 -11.17 19.75 6.33
N TRP A 125 -11.97 20.00 5.30
CA TRP A 125 -11.45 20.31 3.97
C TRP A 125 -10.83 21.71 3.89
N ALA A 126 -11.34 22.67 4.67
CA ALA A 126 -10.68 23.98 4.81
C ALA A 126 -9.27 23.85 5.42
N ASN A 127 -9.06 22.91 6.33
CA ASN A 127 -7.73 22.61 6.89
C ASN A 127 -6.80 21.93 5.87
N VAL A 128 -7.34 21.12 4.95
CA VAL A 128 -6.58 20.56 3.83
C VAL A 128 -6.18 21.67 2.84
N LEU A 129 -7.14 22.52 2.43
CA LEU A 129 -6.88 23.62 1.50
C LEU A 129 -5.88 24.65 2.05
N SER A 130 -5.93 24.92 3.35
CA SER A 130 -4.97 25.81 4.02
C SER A 130 -3.60 25.15 4.29
N GLY A 131 -3.41 23.89 3.89
CA GLY A 131 -2.16 23.17 4.08
C GLY A 131 -1.85 22.77 5.53
N LYS A 132 -2.83 22.90 6.44
CA LYS A 132 -2.69 22.48 7.84
C LYS A 132 -2.78 20.96 8.00
N VAL A 133 -3.49 20.29 7.09
CA VAL A 133 -3.61 18.84 7.03
C VAL A 133 -3.04 18.35 5.71
N THR A 134 -1.95 17.60 5.78
CA THR A 134 -1.30 17.03 4.60
C THR A 134 -1.85 15.62 4.38
N ILE A 135 -2.74 15.47 3.39
CA ILE A 135 -3.30 14.15 3.02
C ILE A 135 -2.20 13.20 2.49
N SER A 136 -1.11 13.76 1.97
CA SER A 136 0.05 13.01 1.49
C SER A 136 1.04 12.60 2.59
N ASP A 137 0.69 12.72 3.86
CA ASP A 137 1.55 12.22 4.93
C ASP A 137 1.76 10.70 4.76
N PRO A 138 3.02 10.20 4.79
CA PRO A 138 3.31 8.77 4.73
C PRO A 138 2.50 7.93 5.73
N GLN A 139 2.13 8.49 6.88
CA GLN A 139 1.35 7.79 7.90
C GLN A 139 -0.13 7.67 7.53
N PHE A 140 -0.71 8.68 6.88
CA PHE A 140 -2.04 8.56 6.30
C PHE A 140 -2.07 7.56 5.15
N GLN A 141 -1.00 7.52 4.35
CA GLN A 141 -0.87 6.55 3.28
C GLN A 141 -0.77 5.12 3.79
N SER A 142 0.00 4.88 4.86
CA SER A 142 0.09 3.55 5.46
C SER A 142 -1.24 3.12 6.09
N ALA A 143 -1.94 4.03 6.77
CA ALA A 143 -3.27 3.79 7.31
C ALA A 143 -4.28 3.42 6.21
N MET A 144 -4.32 4.18 5.12
CA MET A 144 -5.19 3.88 3.99
C MET A 144 -4.83 2.58 3.28
N LYS A 145 -3.54 2.26 3.15
CA LYS A 145 -3.09 0.98 2.59
C LYS A 145 -3.58 -0.20 3.44
N LEU A 146 -3.47 -0.10 4.76
CA LEU A 146 -3.96 -1.13 5.68
C LEU A 146 -5.49 -1.27 5.58
N GLY A 147 -6.22 -0.17 5.43
CA GLY A 147 -7.65 -0.19 5.13
C GLY A 147 -7.97 -0.91 3.82
N MET A 148 -7.21 -0.65 2.75
CA MET A 148 -7.39 -1.34 1.47
C MET A 148 -7.12 -2.85 1.60
N GLU A 149 -6.12 -3.26 2.37
CA GLU A 149 -5.83 -4.66 2.66
C GLU A 149 -7.01 -5.34 3.40
N ALA A 150 -7.63 -4.65 4.36
CA ALA A 150 -8.83 -5.15 5.04
C ALA A 150 -10.03 -5.31 4.08
N SER A 151 -10.24 -4.35 3.16
CA SER A 151 -11.25 -4.46 2.11
C SER A 151 -11.00 -5.65 1.18
N HIS A 152 -9.75 -5.84 0.74
CA HIS A 152 -9.37 -6.97 -0.09
C HIS A 152 -9.63 -8.30 0.62
N HIS A 153 -9.37 -8.38 1.93
CA HIS A 153 -9.68 -9.58 2.70
C HIS A 153 -11.18 -9.93 2.63
N ILE A 154 -12.08 -8.96 2.80
CA ILE A 154 -13.52 -9.17 2.66
C ILE A 154 -13.88 -9.58 1.21
N HIS A 155 -13.23 -8.96 0.22
CA HIS A 155 -13.42 -9.32 -1.19
C HIS A 155 -13.06 -10.78 -1.47
N ASP A 156 -11.92 -11.26 -0.98
CA ASP A 156 -11.44 -12.61 -1.21
C ASP A 156 -12.35 -13.66 -0.58
N ILE A 157 -12.92 -13.36 0.60
CA ILE A 157 -13.94 -14.20 1.25
C ILE A 157 -15.20 -14.25 0.37
N ALA A 158 -15.72 -13.09 -0.04
CA ALA A 158 -16.92 -13.01 -0.87
C ALA A 158 -16.72 -13.68 -2.25
N ALA A 159 -15.52 -13.62 -2.83
CA ALA A 159 -15.17 -14.30 -4.06
C ALA A 159 -15.05 -15.84 -3.89
N GLY A 160 -15.06 -16.34 -2.65
CA GLY A 160 -14.84 -17.74 -2.32
C GLY A 160 -13.43 -18.20 -2.67
N GLY A 161 -12.45 -17.31 -2.49
CA GLY A 161 -11.01 -17.58 -2.56
C GLY A 161 -10.44 -18.15 -1.26
N ILE A 162 -11.14 -17.93 -0.14
CA ILE A 162 -10.85 -18.50 1.17
C ILE A 162 -11.95 -19.50 1.50
N ASP A 163 -11.58 -20.74 1.83
CA ASP A 163 -12.54 -21.79 2.18
C ASP A 163 -13.13 -21.52 3.58
N GLU A 164 -14.42 -21.83 3.80
CA GLU A 164 -15.11 -21.60 5.08
C GLU A 164 -14.45 -22.27 6.30
N ILE A 165 -13.63 -23.30 6.04
CA ILE A 165 -12.87 -24.08 7.02
C ILE A 165 -11.61 -23.31 7.46
N ASP A 166 -11.06 -22.47 6.60
CA ASP A 166 -9.87 -21.64 6.87
C ASP A 166 -10.25 -20.30 7.54
N LEU A 167 -11.54 -19.97 7.61
CA LEU A 167 -12.03 -18.81 8.36
C LEU A 167 -12.04 -19.12 9.86
N THR A 168 -11.25 -18.34 10.60
CA THR A 168 -11.09 -18.47 12.05
C THR A 168 -12.23 -17.84 12.85
N SER A 169 -12.97 -16.90 12.25
CA SER A 169 -14.11 -16.22 12.87
C SER A 169 -15.43 -16.65 12.21
N ASP A 170 -16.42 -16.96 13.04
CA ASP A 170 -17.78 -17.26 12.60
C ASP A 170 -18.45 -16.03 11.94
N ASP A 171 -18.07 -14.82 12.33
CA ASP A 171 -18.61 -13.59 11.73
C ASP A 171 -18.16 -13.43 10.27
N LEU A 172 -16.97 -13.92 9.92
CA LEU A 172 -16.49 -13.91 8.53
C LEU A 172 -17.26 -14.89 7.65
N ARG A 173 -17.88 -15.92 8.23
CA ARG A 173 -18.75 -16.86 7.50
C ARG A 173 -20.10 -16.25 7.14
N ALA A 174 -20.49 -15.15 7.81
CA ALA A 174 -21.71 -14.42 7.46
C ALA A 174 -21.55 -13.61 6.16
N ILE A 175 -20.33 -13.41 5.67
CA ILE A 175 -20.07 -12.68 4.42
C ILE A 175 -20.66 -13.47 3.24
N PRO A 176 -21.53 -12.86 2.40
CA PRO A 176 -22.12 -13.54 1.27
C PRO A 176 -21.07 -14.05 0.26
N VAL A 177 -21.05 -15.36 0.00
CA VAL A 177 -20.22 -15.95 -1.05
C VAL A 177 -20.89 -15.79 -2.42
N LEU A 178 -20.24 -15.05 -3.29
CA LEU A 178 -20.67 -14.67 -4.64
C LEU A 178 -20.18 -15.64 -5.74
N LYS A 179 -19.53 -16.73 -5.35
CA LYS A 179 -19.00 -17.74 -6.27
C LYS A 179 -20.11 -18.60 -6.89
N PRO A 180 -20.14 -18.76 -8.23
CA PRO A 180 -21.05 -19.70 -8.88
C PRO A 180 -20.74 -21.15 -8.48
N PRO A 181 -21.75 -21.98 -8.15
CA PRO A 181 -21.54 -23.39 -7.88
C PRO A 181 -21.06 -24.14 -9.13
N LYS A 182 -20.03 -24.99 -8.99
CA LYS A 182 -19.41 -25.75 -10.11
C LYS A 182 -20.36 -26.74 -10.80
N ARG A 183 -21.31 -27.29 -10.05
CA ARG A 183 -22.42 -28.10 -10.53
C ARG A 183 -23.58 -27.84 -9.61
N SER A 184 -24.71 -27.48 -10.18
CA SER A 184 -25.92 -27.27 -9.41
C SER A 184 -27.03 -28.03 -10.14
N PHE A 185 -27.61 -29.00 -9.46
CA PHE A 185 -28.74 -29.78 -9.95
C PHE A 185 -29.90 -29.50 -9.02
N CYS A 186 -31.09 -29.29 -9.57
CA CYS A 186 -32.28 -29.19 -8.73
C CYS A 186 -32.48 -30.54 -8.01
N PRO A 187 -32.48 -30.60 -6.67
CA PRO A 187 -32.64 -31.86 -5.95
C PRO A 187 -34.03 -32.49 -6.14
N LYS A 188 -35.02 -31.73 -6.64
CA LYS A 188 -36.37 -32.24 -6.92
C LYS A 188 -36.55 -32.79 -8.34
N CYS A 189 -35.91 -32.21 -9.35
CA CYS A 189 -36.17 -32.59 -10.76
C CYS A 189 -34.90 -32.91 -11.56
N GLY A 190 -33.71 -32.82 -10.97
CA GLY A 190 -32.45 -33.18 -11.62
C GLY A 190 -32.05 -32.27 -12.79
N SER A 191 -32.82 -31.21 -13.07
CA SER A 191 -32.49 -30.25 -14.13
C SER A 191 -31.22 -29.47 -13.79
N ASP A 192 -30.42 -29.20 -14.81
CA ASP A 192 -29.23 -28.37 -14.72
C ASP A 192 -29.63 -26.92 -14.32
N ILE A 193 -29.04 -26.45 -13.22
CA ILE A 193 -29.25 -25.12 -12.67
C ILE A 193 -28.55 -24.04 -13.51
N LEU A 194 -27.87 -24.36 -14.62
CA LEU A 194 -27.56 -23.38 -15.66
C LEU A 194 -28.81 -22.64 -16.20
N SER A 195 -30.02 -23.19 -16.01
CA SER A 195 -31.29 -22.49 -16.22
C SER A 195 -31.63 -21.40 -15.17
N HIS A 196 -30.84 -21.29 -14.10
CA HIS A 196 -30.98 -20.33 -12.99
C HIS A 196 -29.83 -19.31 -12.91
N THR A 197 -29.14 -19.03 -14.02
CA THR A 197 -28.26 -17.85 -14.13
C THR A 197 -28.95 -16.60 -13.58
N ASN A 198 -30.25 -16.43 -13.84
CA ASN A 198 -31.07 -15.36 -13.27
C ASN A 198 -31.13 -15.34 -11.72
N LEU A 199 -31.14 -16.49 -11.04
CA LEU A 199 -31.07 -16.53 -9.58
C LEU A 199 -29.68 -16.18 -9.06
N GLN A 200 -28.63 -16.60 -9.77
CA GLN A 200 -27.25 -16.23 -9.43
C GLN A 200 -27.02 -14.72 -9.64
N TRP A 201 -27.52 -14.16 -10.73
CA TRP A 201 -27.52 -12.72 -10.97
C TRP A 201 -28.35 -11.95 -9.94
N ARG A 202 -29.46 -12.51 -9.46
CA ARG A 202 -30.22 -11.94 -8.33
C ARG A 202 -29.39 -11.95 -7.05
N LYS A 203 -28.84 -13.10 -6.65
CA LYS A 203 -27.96 -13.21 -5.48
C LYS A 203 -26.80 -12.21 -5.57
N TRP A 204 -26.17 -12.10 -6.74
CA TRP A 204 -25.07 -11.18 -6.97
C TRP A 204 -25.52 -9.73 -6.83
N ARG A 205 -26.62 -9.34 -7.48
CA ARG A 205 -27.16 -7.97 -7.37
C ARG A 205 -27.54 -7.64 -5.92
N ASP A 206 -28.24 -8.54 -5.26
CA ASP A 206 -28.86 -8.30 -3.96
C ASP A 206 -27.79 -8.27 -2.84
N HIS A 207 -26.77 -9.13 -2.92
CA HIS A 207 -25.68 -9.18 -1.91
C HIS A 207 -24.42 -8.39 -2.28
N SER A 208 -24.23 -7.97 -3.53
CA SER A 208 -23.05 -7.16 -3.90
C SER A 208 -22.99 -5.84 -3.15
N GLY A 209 -24.15 -5.23 -2.86
CA GLY A 209 -24.24 -4.00 -2.07
C GLY A 209 -23.75 -4.21 -0.65
N GLU A 210 -24.18 -5.31 -0.01
CA GLU A 210 -23.75 -5.68 1.34
C GLU A 210 -22.24 -5.94 1.41
N VAL A 211 -21.69 -6.67 0.44
CA VAL A 211 -20.24 -6.94 0.38
C VAL A 211 -19.45 -5.64 0.20
N VAL A 212 -19.87 -4.76 -0.72
CA VAL A 212 -19.20 -3.46 -0.92
C VAL A 212 -19.30 -2.58 0.32
N GLN A 213 -20.45 -2.57 1.00
CA GLN A 213 -20.61 -1.84 2.25
C GLN A 213 -19.67 -2.36 3.34
N LEU A 214 -19.57 -3.68 3.52
CA LEU A 214 -18.65 -4.31 4.46
C LEU A 214 -17.19 -4.01 4.12
N GLN A 215 -16.83 -4.05 2.84
CA GLN A 215 -15.48 -3.68 2.36
C GLN A 215 -15.12 -2.24 2.73
N VAL A 216 -16.02 -1.30 2.46
CA VAL A 216 -15.80 0.12 2.76
C VAL A 216 -15.74 0.36 4.26
N GLN A 217 -16.65 -0.26 5.03
CA GLN A 217 -16.66 -0.15 6.49
C GLN A 217 -15.36 -0.70 7.10
N ALA A 218 -14.96 -1.91 6.74
CA ALA A 218 -13.72 -2.53 7.23
C ALA A 218 -12.49 -1.70 6.86
N ALA A 219 -12.44 -1.17 5.62
CA ALA A 219 -11.35 -0.30 5.20
C ALA A 219 -11.28 1.00 6.01
N MET A 220 -12.42 1.67 6.20
CA MET A 220 -12.50 2.92 6.95
C MET A 220 -12.14 2.71 8.42
N GLU A 221 -12.70 1.70 9.08
CA GLU A 221 -12.41 1.39 10.48
C GLU A 221 -10.93 1.08 10.68
N THR A 222 -10.34 0.25 9.82
CA THR A 222 -8.91 -0.10 9.91
C THR A 222 -8.01 1.11 9.69
N ALA A 223 -8.31 1.95 8.69
CA ALA A 223 -7.58 3.18 8.44
C ALA A 223 -7.71 4.18 9.59
N LEU A 224 -8.92 4.32 10.17
CA LEU A 224 -9.16 5.20 11.31
C LEU A 224 -8.44 4.73 12.56
N VAL A 225 -8.43 3.42 12.85
CA VAL A 225 -7.67 2.85 13.97
C VAL A 225 -6.19 3.16 13.81
N GLN A 226 -5.61 2.94 12.63
CA GLN A 226 -4.19 3.22 12.39
C GLN A 226 -3.86 4.72 12.42
N ALA A 227 -4.73 5.58 11.90
CA ALA A 227 -4.55 7.02 12.00
C ALA A 227 -4.66 7.50 13.46
N SER A 228 -5.64 6.98 14.21
CA SER A 228 -5.84 7.34 15.62
C SER A 228 -4.68 6.87 16.50
N SER A 229 -4.15 5.67 16.29
CA SER A 229 -3.00 5.15 17.04
C SER A 229 -1.76 6.03 16.86
N HIS A 230 -1.54 6.54 15.65
CA HIS A 230 -0.48 7.50 15.40
C HIS A 230 -0.66 8.79 16.23
N TYR A 231 -1.86 9.38 16.23
CA TYR A 231 -2.12 10.61 16.99
C TYR A 231 -2.04 10.42 18.50
N VAL A 232 -2.49 9.27 19.02
CA VAL A 232 -2.34 8.92 20.43
C VAL A 232 -0.85 8.84 20.79
N GLY A 233 -0.04 8.12 20.01
CA GLY A 233 1.40 8.03 20.25
C GLY A 233 2.10 9.39 20.16
N ALA A 234 1.68 10.26 19.24
CA ALA A 234 2.20 11.62 19.15
C ALA A 234 1.83 12.47 20.38
N ALA A 235 0.59 12.35 20.87
CA ALA A 235 0.13 13.06 22.06
C ALA A 235 0.85 12.58 23.33
N GLU A 236 1.02 11.26 23.51
CA GLU A 236 1.79 10.69 24.61
C GLU A 236 3.26 11.11 24.56
N GLY A 237 3.86 11.14 23.37
CA GLY A 237 5.23 11.63 23.17
C GLY A 237 5.39 13.11 23.50
N LEU A 238 4.40 13.94 23.15
CA LEU A 238 4.37 15.35 23.56
C LEU A 238 4.20 15.50 25.06
N GLN A 239 3.31 14.71 25.68
CA GLN A 239 3.10 14.73 27.12
C GLN A 239 4.36 14.30 27.88
N ALA A 240 5.10 13.31 27.39
CA ALA A 240 6.39 12.92 27.95
C ALA A 240 7.41 14.06 27.85
N ARG A 241 7.50 14.74 26.70
CA ARG A 241 8.38 15.91 26.54
C ARG A 241 7.98 17.07 27.45
N ILE A 242 6.68 17.30 27.65
CA ILE A 242 6.17 18.30 28.59
C ILE A 242 6.53 17.92 30.03
N ALA A 243 6.39 16.64 30.40
CA ALA A 243 6.79 16.16 31.72
C ALA A 243 8.30 16.27 31.97
N GLU A 244 9.14 16.12 30.93
CA GLU A 244 10.59 16.37 31.01
C GLU A 244 10.95 17.86 31.12
N LEU A 245 10.07 18.76 30.68
CA LEU A 245 10.22 20.22 30.84
C LEU A 245 9.88 20.62 32.28
N ASP A 246 10.78 20.28 33.20
CA ASP A 246 10.72 20.67 34.60
C ASP A 246 10.94 22.19 34.73
N GLU A 247 9.86 22.94 34.96
CA GLU A 247 9.84 24.41 35.02
C GLU A 247 10.89 24.95 36.01
N GLU A 248 11.12 24.26 37.12
CA GLU A 248 12.14 24.64 38.10
C GLU A 248 13.56 24.52 37.56
N LYS A 249 13.85 23.47 36.79
CA LYS A 249 15.18 23.28 36.19
C LYS A 249 15.42 24.29 35.07
N LEU A 250 14.38 24.66 34.33
CA LEU A 250 14.45 25.67 33.28
C LEU A 250 14.61 27.08 33.85
N THR A 251 13.84 27.45 34.87
CA THR A 251 13.98 28.74 35.58
C THR A 251 15.35 28.86 36.22
N LYS A 252 15.85 27.85 36.94
CA LYS A 252 17.22 27.84 37.51
C LYS A 252 18.31 27.96 36.43
N LYS A 253 18.13 27.35 35.25
CA LYS A 253 19.05 27.49 34.10
C LYS A 253 18.99 28.90 33.49
N ILE A 254 17.80 29.49 33.40
CA ILE A 254 17.58 30.84 32.89
C ILE A 254 18.19 31.87 33.85
N GLU A 255 17.94 31.75 35.15
CA GLU A 255 18.53 32.59 36.19
C GLU A 255 20.05 32.50 36.21
N LYS A 256 20.64 31.30 36.12
CA LYS A 256 22.10 31.13 36.01
C LYS A 256 22.70 31.79 34.76
N LYS A 257 21.97 31.76 33.63
CA LYS A 257 22.41 32.42 32.39
C LYS A 257 22.28 33.94 32.49
N LEU A 258 21.20 34.44 33.08
CA LEU A 258 20.98 35.87 33.31
C LEU A 258 21.99 36.44 34.29
N THR A 259 22.19 35.80 35.45
CA THR A 259 23.19 36.22 36.44
C THR A 259 24.60 36.21 35.86
N LYS A 260 25.01 35.20 35.09
CA LYS A 260 26.31 35.19 34.38
C LYS A 260 26.44 36.31 33.34
N LYS A 261 25.36 36.65 32.62
CA LYS A 261 25.37 37.77 31.67
C LYS A 261 25.44 39.10 32.40
N LEU A 262 24.68 39.27 33.48
CA LEU A 262 24.70 40.48 34.29
C LEU A 262 26.06 40.69 34.98
N THR A 263 26.61 39.65 35.62
CA THR A 263 27.94 39.75 36.25
C THR A 263 29.02 40.08 35.23
N LYS A 264 29.00 39.51 34.03
CA LYS A 264 29.92 39.90 32.95
C LYS A 264 29.78 41.36 32.55
N LYS A 265 28.55 41.84 32.35
CA LYS A 265 28.31 43.26 32.02
C LYS A 265 28.79 44.20 33.13
N ILE A 266 28.46 43.87 34.38
CA ILE A 266 28.87 44.64 35.56
C ILE A 266 30.39 44.61 35.73
N THR A 267 31.06 43.47 35.49
CA THR A 267 32.53 43.42 35.57
C THR A 267 33.23 44.14 34.43
N GLU A 268 32.63 44.19 33.23
CA GLU A 268 33.15 45.01 32.13
C GLU A 268 32.95 46.51 32.44
N GLU A 269 31.76 46.92 32.89
CA GLU A 269 31.47 48.31 33.28
C GLU A 269 32.35 48.78 34.45
N ILE A 270 32.48 48.01 35.52
CA ILE A 270 33.36 48.34 36.66
C ILE A 270 34.83 48.35 36.22
N ARG A 271 35.25 47.49 35.29
CA ARG A 271 36.62 47.48 34.78
C ARG A 271 36.91 48.72 33.95
N GLU A 272 35.95 49.17 33.14
CA GLU A 272 36.05 50.42 32.39
C GLU A 272 36.11 51.62 33.34
N GLU A 273 35.24 51.68 34.35
CA GLU A 273 35.26 52.73 35.37
C GLU A 273 36.59 52.74 36.17
N LEU A 274 37.06 51.57 36.61
CA LEU A 274 38.32 51.44 37.34
C LEU A 274 39.55 51.74 36.46
N GLU A 275 39.52 51.41 35.16
CA GLU A 275 40.57 51.81 34.21
C GLU A 275 40.55 53.32 33.95
N THR A 276 39.39 53.98 34.03
CA THR A 276 39.31 55.45 33.97
C THR A 276 39.80 56.11 35.25
N GLU A 277 39.50 55.55 36.43
CA GLU A 277 40.01 56.04 37.72
C GLU A 277 41.52 55.82 37.84
N ILE A 278 42.04 54.63 37.50
CA ILE A 278 43.48 54.35 37.51
C ILE A 278 44.24 55.22 36.49
N ARG A 279 43.65 55.54 35.33
CA ARG A 279 44.24 56.54 34.41
C ARG A 279 44.22 57.95 35.00
N SER A 280 43.18 58.32 35.73
CA SER A 280 43.08 59.62 36.38
C SER A 280 44.02 59.77 37.59
N GLU A 281 44.28 58.69 38.33
CA GLU A 281 45.26 58.64 39.42
C GLU A 281 46.71 58.45 38.94
N ALA A 282 46.94 57.69 37.87
CA ALA A 282 48.27 57.58 37.26
C ALA A 282 48.73 58.89 36.59
N ALA A 283 47.77 59.69 36.09
CA ALA A 283 48.04 61.05 35.58
C ALA A 283 48.40 62.05 36.70
N SER A 284 48.02 61.80 37.96
CA SER A 284 48.36 62.63 39.11
C SER A 284 49.59 62.14 39.90
N ALA A 285 50.10 60.93 39.64
CA ALA A 285 51.24 60.34 40.37
C ALA A 285 52.49 59.98 39.53
N GLY A 286 52.51 60.22 38.21
CA GLY A 286 53.75 60.24 37.41
C GLY A 286 54.62 58.97 37.46
N ARG A 287 54.05 57.78 37.26
CA ARG A 287 54.82 56.52 37.12
C ARG A 287 54.35 55.65 35.95
N ASP A 288 55.32 55.27 35.11
CA ASP A 288 55.19 54.29 34.03
C ASP A 288 54.88 52.88 34.57
N VAL A 289 53.89 52.22 33.97
CA VAL A 289 53.61 50.79 34.21
C VAL A 289 54.14 49.97 33.04
N VAL A 290 55.33 49.39 33.26
CA VAL A 290 55.93 48.36 32.41
C VAL A 290 55.14 47.06 32.53
N ARG A 291 54.77 46.47 31.38
CA ARG A 291 54.10 45.18 31.28
C ARG A 291 55.14 44.10 30.97
N THR A 292 55.44 43.23 31.94
CA THR A 292 56.37 42.10 31.79
C THR A 292 55.63 40.79 31.50
N SER A 293 56.21 40.01 30.59
CA SER A 293 55.79 38.70 30.05
C SER A 293 56.04 37.51 30.99
N ALA A 294 55.26 36.43 30.85
CA ALA A 294 55.69 35.01 31.01
C ALA A 294 54.50 34.06 30.68
N THR A 295 54.50 33.23 29.61
CA THR A 295 55.14 31.90 29.31
C THR A 295 54.57 30.66 30.01
N THR A 296 54.64 29.54 29.26
CA THR A 296 54.50 28.08 29.58
C THR A 296 53.10 27.44 29.59
N ALA A 297 52.86 26.18 29.18
CA ALA A 297 53.57 25.15 28.40
C ALA A 297 52.62 23.94 28.15
N ILE A 298 52.65 23.38 26.92
CA ILE A 298 52.74 21.95 26.51
C ILE A 298 51.95 20.84 27.26
N ARG A 299 51.15 20.04 26.51
CA ARG A 299 51.17 18.56 26.28
C ARG A 299 49.79 18.07 25.83
N ALA A 300 49.57 17.59 24.60
CA ALA A 300 49.96 16.32 23.97
C ALA A 300 49.36 15.07 24.63
N SER A 301 48.33 14.49 23.99
CA SER A 301 47.82 13.14 24.24
C SER A 301 47.68 12.39 22.91
N GLY A 302 48.36 11.25 22.80
CA GLY A 302 48.34 10.40 21.62
C GLY A 302 48.90 9.00 21.90
N LYS A 303 48.01 8.01 21.90
CA LYS A 303 48.14 6.56 21.56
C LYS A 303 47.00 5.84 22.30
N ALA A 304 46.02 5.27 21.61
CA ALA A 304 46.04 4.02 20.83
C ALA A 304 46.21 2.77 21.71
N ASP A 305 45.18 1.92 21.77
CA ASP A 305 45.37 0.49 21.85
C ASP A 305 44.24 -0.28 21.12
N LYS A 306 44.67 -1.35 20.45
CA LYS A 306 43.89 -2.44 19.84
C LYS A 306 43.38 -3.32 20.99
N GLY A 307 42.17 -3.87 20.98
CA GLY A 307 41.75 -4.97 20.13
C GLY A 307 41.81 -6.29 20.93
N SER A 308 40.71 -7.05 20.96
CA SER A 308 40.71 -8.53 21.03
C SER A 308 39.26 -9.03 21.06
N GLY A 309 39.00 -10.07 20.28
CA GLY A 309 37.68 -10.55 19.94
C GLY A 309 36.91 -11.27 21.06
N LYS A 310 35.65 -11.57 20.74
CA LYS A 310 34.83 -12.53 21.47
C LYS A 310 34.16 -13.49 20.49
N LYS A 311 34.12 -14.73 20.97
CA LYS A 311 33.54 -15.95 20.41
C LYS A 311 32.05 -15.78 20.07
N ALA A 312 31.61 -16.61 19.12
CA ALA A 312 30.24 -16.80 18.68
C ALA A 312 29.25 -16.94 19.86
N PRO A 313 28.06 -16.31 19.79
CA PRO A 313 26.96 -16.68 20.67
C PRO A 313 26.23 -17.91 20.09
N ALA A 314 26.00 -18.88 20.97
CA ALA A 314 25.06 -19.96 20.76
C ALA A 314 23.69 -19.39 20.36
N GLY A 315 23.19 -19.82 19.20
CA GLY A 315 21.94 -19.37 18.60
C GLY A 315 20.73 -19.95 19.32
N LEU A 316 19.96 -19.02 19.88
CA LEU A 316 18.76 -19.12 20.71
C LEU A 316 17.50 -19.66 19.97
N PHE A 317 17.58 -20.80 19.28
CA PHE A 317 16.41 -21.41 18.60
C PHE A 317 16.35 -22.92 18.84
N SER A 318 16.05 -23.35 20.07
CA SER A 318 15.84 -24.76 20.39
C SER A 318 14.53 -24.98 21.13
N ALA A 319 13.46 -25.15 20.36
CA ALA A 319 12.28 -25.95 20.76
C ALA A 319 11.52 -26.40 19.49
N GLY A 320 12.24 -27.01 18.55
CA GLY A 320 11.61 -27.85 17.53
C GLY A 320 11.20 -29.21 18.13
N PRO A 321 10.27 -29.95 17.51
CA PRO A 321 9.89 -31.29 17.96
C PRO A 321 11.15 -32.17 18.11
N ALA A 322 11.22 -32.98 19.17
CA ALA A 322 12.33 -33.91 19.36
C ALA A 322 12.47 -34.82 18.13
N VAL A 323 13.66 -34.83 17.52
CA VAL A 323 13.94 -35.67 16.35
C VAL A 323 13.88 -37.14 16.77
N THR A 324 12.80 -37.83 16.44
CA THR A 324 12.56 -39.23 16.81
C THR A 324 13.02 -40.22 15.74
N LYS A 325 13.33 -39.75 14.52
CA LYS A 325 13.73 -40.58 13.38
C LYS A 325 15.22 -40.43 13.11
N LYS A 326 15.95 -41.55 13.17
CA LYS A 326 17.37 -41.65 12.82
C LYS A 326 17.54 -42.46 11.55
N PHE A 327 18.46 -42.03 10.69
CA PHE A 327 18.75 -42.75 9.46
C PHE A 327 19.78 -43.87 9.68
N GLU A 328 19.38 -45.13 9.46
CA GLU A 328 20.25 -46.30 9.51
C GLU A 328 20.46 -46.87 8.10
N GLY A 329 21.23 -46.17 7.26
CA GLY A 329 21.48 -46.58 5.87
C GLY A 329 22.78 -46.01 5.29
N LYS A 330 23.04 -46.26 3.99
CA LYS A 330 24.21 -45.68 3.31
C LYS A 330 24.01 -44.18 3.17
N LYS A 331 25.06 -43.38 3.41
CA LYS A 331 25.01 -41.90 3.35
C LYS A 331 24.40 -41.35 2.06
N LYS A 332 24.55 -42.06 0.94
CA LYS A 332 23.98 -41.68 -0.37
C LYS A 332 22.46 -41.78 -0.45
N ASP A 333 21.84 -42.60 0.39
CA ASP A 333 20.39 -42.82 0.40
C ASP A 333 19.69 -41.92 1.44
N LYS A 334 20.47 -41.17 2.24
CA LYS A 334 19.97 -40.23 3.27
C LYS A 334 19.09 -39.11 2.68
N PRO A 335 19.39 -38.49 1.52
CA PRO A 335 18.53 -37.47 0.92
C PRO A 335 17.14 -38.00 0.57
N ASP A 336 17.10 -39.16 -0.10
CA ASP A 336 15.84 -39.78 -0.54
C ASP A 336 15.02 -40.31 0.64
N TRP A 337 15.68 -40.82 1.68
CA TRP A 337 15.03 -41.20 2.92
C TRP A 337 14.47 -39.98 3.65
N PHE A 338 15.25 -38.90 3.79
CA PHE A 338 14.83 -37.71 4.52
C PHE A 338 13.60 -37.05 3.88
N LEU A 339 13.59 -36.96 2.55
CA LEU A 339 12.46 -36.44 1.78
C LEU A 339 11.17 -37.26 1.89
N LYS A 340 11.27 -38.54 2.28
CA LYS A 340 10.12 -39.44 2.44
C LYS A 340 9.67 -39.56 3.88
N GLU A 341 10.61 -39.67 4.81
CA GLU A 341 10.35 -40.13 6.18
C GLU A 341 10.54 -39.05 7.24
N ALA A 342 11.33 -37.99 6.98
CA ALA A 342 11.79 -37.08 8.03
C ALA A 342 11.42 -35.60 7.82
N LEU A 343 10.75 -35.22 6.73
CA LEU A 343 10.31 -33.83 6.50
C LEU A 343 9.33 -33.29 7.55
N GLU A 344 8.64 -34.17 8.29
CA GLU A 344 7.79 -33.79 9.43
C GLU A 344 8.58 -33.33 10.65
N THR A 345 9.88 -33.62 10.72
CA THR A 345 10.76 -33.18 11.83
C THR A 345 11.28 -31.76 11.64
N VAL A 346 11.07 -31.17 10.46
CA VAL A 346 11.47 -29.79 10.17
C VAL A 346 10.57 -28.84 10.94
N PHE A 347 11.18 -27.94 11.71
CA PHE A 347 10.45 -26.93 12.47
C PHE A 347 9.67 -25.99 11.54
N ASP A 348 8.38 -25.82 11.82
CA ASP A 348 7.51 -24.86 11.14
C ASP A 348 7.43 -23.55 11.97
N PRO A 349 8.15 -22.49 11.58
CA PRO A 349 8.13 -21.21 12.29
C PRO A 349 6.76 -20.51 12.23
N HIS A 350 5.87 -20.92 11.31
CA HIS A 350 4.55 -20.34 11.14
C HIS A 350 3.44 -21.11 11.89
N GLY A 351 3.78 -22.22 12.56
CA GLY A 351 2.84 -22.97 13.40
C GLY A 351 1.63 -23.54 12.65
N THR A 352 1.75 -23.76 11.34
CA THR A 352 0.64 -24.23 10.48
C THR A 352 0.31 -25.70 10.70
N GLY A 353 1.19 -26.45 11.38
CA GLY A 353 1.03 -27.88 11.69
C GLY A 353 1.07 -28.78 10.44
N LYS A 354 1.33 -28.23 9.26
CA LYS A 354 1.40 -28.97 7.99
C LYS A 354 2.85 -29.38 7.74
N ALA A 355 3.08 -30.70 7.65
CA ALA A 355 4.39 -31.22 7.28
C ALA A 355 4.84 -30.71 5.90
N LEU A 356 6.10 -30.27 5.81
CA LEU A 356 6.69 -29.83 4.55
C LEU A 356 6.72 -30.98 3.54
N LYS A 357 6.43 -30.68 2.28
CA LYS A 357 6.48 -31.65 1.18
C LYS A 357 7.74 -31.39 0.35
N GLY A 358 8.38 -32.44 -0.16
CA GLY A 358 9.59 -32.31 -0.98
C GLY A 358 9.42 -31.42 -2.22
N LYS A 359 8.20 -31.35 -2.79
CA LYS A 359 7.88 -30.50 -3.96
C LYS A 359 7.51 -29.06 -3.59
N THR A 360 7.47 -28.70 -2.31
CA THR A 360 7.16 -27.34 -1.87
C THR A 360 8.23 -26.38 -2.36
N ILE A 361 7.79 -25.25 -2.93
CA ILE A 361 8.66 -24.20 -3.44
C ILE A 361 9.01 -23.27 -2.26
N LEU A 362 10.29 -23.13 -1.96
CA LEU A 362 10.83 -22.31 -0.88
C LEU A 362 11.10 -20.87 -1.34
N ALA A 363 11.53 -20.69 -2.59
CA ALA A 363 11.81 -19.41 -3.19
C ALA A 363 11.54 -19.43 -4.70
N ARG A 364 11.08 -18.30 -5.25
CA ARG A 364 10.79 -18.10 -6.67
C ARG A 364 11.60 -16.93 -7.22
N SER A 365 12.15 -17.10 -8.41
CA SER A 365 12.79 -16.04 -9.18
C SER A 365 12.40 -16.15 -10.66
N SER A 366 12.73 -15.13 -11.45
CA SER A 366 12.62 -15.16 -12.91
C SER A 366 13.46 -16.24 -13.58
N GLU A 367 14.48 -16.76 -12.89
CA GLU A 367 15.42 -17.76 -13.41
C GLU A 367 15.08 -19.19 -12.96
N GLY A 368 14.14 -19.35 -12.02
CA GLY A 368 13.69 -20.66 -11.55
C GLY A 368 13.15 -20.67 -10.12
N ASN A 369 12.64 -21.85 -9.73
CA ASN A 369 12.10 -22.10 -8.39
C ASN A 369 13.02 -23.02 -7.61
N VAL A 370 13.30 -22.69 -6.36
CA VAL A 370 14.00 -23.56 -5.41
C VAL A 370 12.97 -24.36 -4.62
N ARG A 371 13.08 -25.69 -4.63
CA ARG A 371 12.21 -26.59 -3.85
C ARG A 371 12.95 -27.22 -2.68
N VAL A 372 12.18 -27.75 -1.72
CA VAL A 372 12.72 -28.50 -0.57
C VAL A 372 13.63 -29.65 -1.01
N GLN A 373 13.23 -30.43 -2.02
CA GLN A 373 14.06 -31.50 -2.60
C GLN A 373 15.39 -30.98 -3.15
N ASP A 374 15.41 -29.79 -3.74
CA ASP A 374 16.60 -29.23 -4.37
C ASP A 374 17.58 -28.80 -3.28
N VAL A 375 17.09 -28.24 -2.16
CA VAL A 375 17.92 -27.92 -0.99
C VAL A 375 18.53 -29.17 -0.36
N VAL A 376 17.75 -30.23 -0.12
CA VAL A 376 18.24 -31.45 0.55
C VAL A 376 19.28 -32.18 -0.31
N THR A 377 19.04 -32.29 -1.62
CA THR A 377 19.97 -32.97 -2.54
C THR A 377 21.26 -32.17 -2.74
N ILE A 378 21.16 -30.86 -2.97
CA ILE A 378 22.33 -29.99 -3.14
C ILE A 378 23.15 -29.92 -1.85
N TYR A 379 22.51 -29.82 -0.69
CA TYR A 379 23.21 -29.81 0.60
C TYR A 379 23.94 -31.13 0.86
N ALA A 380 23.31 -32.28 0.56
CA ALA A 380 23.95 -33.58 0.74
C ALA A 380 25.19 -33.78 -0.15
N ASP A 381 25.19 -33.19 -1.35
CA ASP A 381 26.28 -33.33 -2.31
C ASP A 381 27.40 -32.29 -2.13
N LYS A 382 27.05 -31.04 -1.78
CA LYS A 382 27.95 -29.88 -1.83
C LYS A 382 28.02 -29.06 -0.54
N GLY A 383 27.26 -29.40 0.50
CA GLY A 383 27.20 -28.64 1.75
C GLY A 383 26.54 -27.25 1.58
N GLU A 384 26.68 -26.39 2.60
CA GLU A 384 26.04 -25.06 2.62
C GLU A 384 26.51 -24.15 1.46
N GLU A 385 27.77 -24.27 1.06
CA GLU A 385 28.37 -23.50 -0.04
C GLU A 385 27.78 -23.85 -1.42
N GLY A 386 27.15 -25.02 -1.55
CA GLY A 386 26.49 -25.44 -2.77
C GLY A 386 25.09 -24.85 -2.97
N LEU A 387 24.48 -24.29 -1.92
CA LEU A 387 23.13 -23.75 -1.96
C LEU A 387 23.13 -22.35 -2.60
N SER A 388 22.22 -22.14 -3.56
CA SER A 388 22.04 -20.83 -4.18
C SER A 388 21.66 -19.77 -3.13
N GLU A 389 22.06 -18.51 -3.35
CA GLU A 389 21.62 -17.36 -2.52
C GLU A 389 20.09 -17.26 -2.42
N LEU A 390 19.39 -17.66 -3.48
CA LEU A 390 17.93 -17.74 -3.53
C LEU A 390 17.35 -18.77 -2.55
N ALA A 391 18.06 -19.84 -2.21
CA ALA A 391 17.61 -20.79 -1.19
C ALA A 391 17.64 -20.12 0.20
N TRP A 392 18.64 -19.29 0.47
CA TRP A 392 18.82 -18.61 1.75
C TRP A 392 17.80 -17.50 2.03
N THR A 393 17.02 -17.07 1.03
CA THR A 393 15.93 -16.12 1.24
C THR A 393 14.75 -16.75 1.99
N SER A 394 14.67 -18.09 2.04
CA SER A 394 13.63 -18.80 2.79
C SER A 394 14.13 -19.16 4.21
N PRO A 395 13.41 -18.80 5.28
CA PRO A 395 13.79 -19.17 6.64
C PRO A 395 13.77 -20.70 6.87
N PHE A 396 12.96 -21.42 6.08
CA PHE A 396 12.88 -22.88 6.10
C PHE A 396 14.20 -23.57 5.72
N THR A 397 15.05 -22.94 4.92
CA THR A 397 16.32 -23.54 4.46
C THR A 397 17.23 -23.92 5.64
N ARG A 398 17.30 -23.06 6.66
CA ARG A 398 18.06 -23.37 7.90
C ARG A 398 17.46 -24.53 8.67
N TYR A 399 16.13 -24.53 8.87
CA TYR A 399 15.45 -25.60 9.61
C TYR A 399 15.51 -26.95 8.89
N ILE A 400 15.53 -26.95 7.56
CA ILE A 400 15.70 -28.18 6.76
C ILE A 400 17.11 -28.76 6.96
N ILE A 401 18.15 -27.91 6.96
CA ILE A 401 19.54 -28.33 7.18
C ILE A 401 19.71 -28.88 8.61
N GLU A 402 19.23 -28.13 9.62
CA GLU A 402 19.31 -28.54 11.02
C GLU A 402 18.60 -29.88 11.27
N ALA A 403 17.41 -30.08 10.69
CA ALA A 403 16.69 -31.34 10.79
C ALA A 403 17.40 -32.46 10.01
N TYR A 404 17.96 -32.18 8.83
CA TYR A 404 18.71 -33.15 8.05
C TYR A 404 19.98 -33.62 8.77
N ASP A 405 20.68 -32.74 9.47
CA ASP A 405 21.88 -33.08 10.24
C ASP A 405 21.56 -33.77 11.57
N ALA A 406 20.38 -33.51 12.14
CA ALA A 406 19.92 -34.16 13.36
C ALA A 406 19.38 -35.59 13.16
N CYS A 407 18.93 -35.93 11.95
CA CYS A 407 18.50 -37.28 11.54
C CYS A 407 19.66 -38.19 11.11
#